data_AF-A0A8J7R329-F1
#
_entry.id   AF-A0A8J7R329-F1
#
_cell.length_a   1.000
_cell.length_b   1.000
_cell.length_c   1.000
_cell.angle_alpha   90.00
_cell.angle_beta   90.00
_cell.angle_gamma   90.00
#
_symmetry.space_group_name_H-M   'P 1'
#
loop_
_entity.id
_entity.type
_entity.pdbx_description
1 polymer ?
#
loop_
_entity_poly.entity_id
_entity_poly.type
_entity_poly.pdbx_seq_one_letter_code
_entity_poly.pdbx_strand_id
1 'polypeptide(L)'
;MKIELAKNMANVRMAALLRLEAGFASRHYAVLGGAIHEVHALKADEARRVLDGGTSPLLAPEASARGISEADLAKAVLDKAQVQSEQLAQVEIDRQRAQAELKIAATPAAVEAVLAAYGIQPSE
;
A
#
# COMPACT_ATOMS: atom_id res chain seq x y z
N MET A 1 -3.05 33.10 -25.48
CA MET A 1 -4.09 32.54 -24.59
C MET A 1 -4.04 31.02 -24.45
N LYS A 2 -4.01 30.22 -25.54
CA LYS A 2 -3.97 28.74 -25.44
C LYS A 2 -2.75 28.16 -24.71
N ILE A 3 -1.57 28.79 -24.86
CA ILE A 3 -0.33 28.35 -24.20
C ILE A 3 -0.39 28.55 -22.68
N GLU A 4 -0.94 29.69 -22.22
CA GLU A 4 -1.12 29.99 -20.79
C GLU A 4 -2.11 29.01 -20.12
N LEU A 5 -3.22 28.69 -20.78
CA LEU A 5 -4.20 27.72 -20.28
C LEU A 5 -3.62 26.29 -20.19
N ALA A 6 -2.83 25.88 -21.18
CA ALA A 6 -2.18 24.58 -21.17
C ALA A 6 -1.14 24.46 -20.04
N LYS A 7 -0.36 25.52 -19.79
CA LYS A 7 0.57 25.60 -18.65
C LYS A 7 -0.15 25.55 -17.31
N ASN A 8 -1.27 26.26 -17.18
CA ASN A 8 -2.09 26.24 -15.97
C ASN A 8 -2.61 24.81 -15.67
N MET A 9 -3.14 24.12 -16.68
CA MET A 9 -3.57 22.73 -16.52
C MET A 9 -2.43 21.76 -16.18
N ALA A 10 -1.23 21.95 -16.73
CA ALA A 10 -0.07 21.13 -16.38
C ALA A 10 0.29 21.29 -14.89
N ASN A 11 0.26 22.51 -14.36
CA ASN A 11 0.51 22.78 -12.95
C ASN A 11 -0.56 22.16 -12.05
N VAL A 12 -1.84 22.26 -12.42
CA VAL A 12 -2.95 21.64 -11.69
C VAL A 12 -2.78 20.12 -11.61
N ARG A 13 -2.46 19.45 -12.72
CA ARG A 13 -2.22 18.00 -12.73
C ARG A 13 -0.99 17.62 -11.92
N MET A 14 0.09 18.40 -11.97
CA MET A 14 1.29 18.12 -11.17
C MET A 14 1.01 18.21 -9.67
N ALA A 15 0.29 19.26 -9.23
CA ALA A 15 -0.11 19.39 -7.83
C ALA A 15 -1.03 18.25 -7.39
N ALA A 16 -1.95 17.82 -8.26
CA ALA A 16 -2.82 16.67 -8.00
C ALA A 16 -2.03 15.35 -7.92
N LEU A 17 -1.03 15.13 -8.79
CA LEU A 17 -0.15 13.97 -8.74
C LEU A 17 0.61 13.90 -7.41
N LEU A 18 1.13 15.01 -6.91
CA LEU A 18 1.81 15.02 -5.61
C LEU A 18 0.87 14.64 -4.45
N ARG A 19 -0.37 15.15 -4.45
CA ARG A 19 -1.39 14.78 -3.47
C ARG A 19 -1.76 13.30 -3.57
N LEU A 20 -1.90 12.80 -4.80
CA LEU A 20 -2.18 11.41 -5.10
C LEU A 20 -1.08 10.49 -4.53
N GLU A 21 0.18 10.78 -4.85
CA GLU A 21 1.33 10.00 -4.36
C GLU A 21 1.42 10.00 -2.82
N ALA A 22 1.18 11.15 -2.18
CA ALA A 22 1.15 11.22 -0.72
C ALA A 22 0.05 10.33 -0.12
N GLY A 23 -1.16 10.35 -0.68
CA GLY A 23 -2.26 9.53 -0.20
C GLY A 23 -2.04 8.02 -0.43
N PHE A 24 -1.49 7.63 -1.59
CA PHE A 24 -1.16 6.24 -1.86
C PHE A 24 0.03 5.73 -1.03
N ALA A 25 1.04 6.58 -0.76
CA ALA A 25 2.12 6.25 0.17
C ALA A 25 1.58 5.99 1.58
N SER A 26 0.62 6.80 2.05
CA SER A 26 -0.04 6.57 3.35
C SER A 26 -0.79 5.23 3.39
N ARG A 27 -1.47 4.85 2.32
CA ARG A 27 -2.14 3.54 2.20
C ARG A 27 -1.17 2.38 2.21
N HIS A 28 -0.08 2.48 1.43
CA HIS A 28 1.01 1.50 1.45
C HIS A 28 1.54 1.29 2.87
N TYR A 29 1.82 2.39 3.58
CA TYR A 29 2.30 2.37 4.95
C TYR A 29 1.30 1.67 5.89
N ALA A 30 0.00 1.95 5.74
CA ALA A 30 -1.05 1.32 6.54
C ALA A 30 -1.13 -0.21 6.31
N VAL A 31 -1.09 -0.67 5.06
CA VAL A 31 -1.15 -2.12 4.72
C VAL A 31 0.05 -2.87 5.29
N LEU A 32 1.24 -2.28 5.20
CA LEU A 32 2.49 -2.86 5.71
C LEU A 32 2.55 -2.94 7.25
N GLY A 33 1.63 -2.27 7.95
CA GLY A 33 1.64 -2.17 9.40
C GLY A 33 2.65 -1.14 9.93
N GLY A 34 3.00 -0.16 9.10
CA GLY A 34 3.88 0.94 9.45
C GLY A 34 5.33 0.56 9.72
N ALA A 35 5.90 1.11 10.80
CA ALA A 35 7.33 1.00 11.10
C ALA A 35 7.85 -0.43 11.31
N ILE A 36 6.96 -1.39 11.60
CA ILE A 36 7.33 -2.79 11.88
C ILE A 36 7.28 -3.71 10.67
N HIS A 37 7.09 -3.18 9.45
CA HIS A 37 6.93 -4.00 8.25
C HIS A 37 8.14 -4.90 7.95
N GLU A 38 9.36 -4.46 8.27
CA GLU A 38 10.58 -5.27 8.14
C GLU A 38 10.52 -6.51 9.04
N VAL A 39 9.97 -6.37 10.25
CA VAL A 39 9.78 -7.48 11.18
C VAL A 39 8.72 -8.46 10.64
N HIS A 40 7.66 -7.96 9.99
CA HIS A 40 6.67 -8.82 9.34
C HIS A 40 7.27 -9.64 8.20
N ALA A 41 8.14 -9.04 7.38
CA ALA A 41 8.84 -9.74 6.30
C ALA A 41 9.77 -10.84 6.87
N LEU A 42 10.55 -10.53 7.90
CA LEU A 42 11.41 -11.50 8.58
C LEU A 42 10.60 -12.65 9.18
N LYS A 43 9.44 -12.37 9.79
CA LYS A 43 8.54 -13.42 10.30
C LYS A 43 7.99 -14.31 9.19
N ALA A 44 7.70 -13.77 8.01
CA ALA A 44 7.25 -14.58 6.87
C ALA A 44 8.36 -15.53 6.37
N ASP A 45 9.61 -15.06 6.32
CA ASP A 45 10.74 -15.92 5.95
C ASP A 45 11.01 -17.00 7.01
N GLU A 46 10.88 -16.67 8.30
CA GLU A 46 10.96 -17.66 9.37
C GLU A 46 9.82 -18.67 9.36
N ALA A 47 8.61 -18.23 9.03
CA ALA A 47 7.47 -19.12 8.88
C ALA A 47 7.70 -20.15 7.77
N ARG A 48 8.29 -19.76 6.64
CA ARG A 48 8.69 -20.72 5.58
C ARG A 48 9.68 -21.75 6.12
N ARG A 49 10.73 -21.31 6.84
CA ARG A 49 11.72 -22.21 7.45
C ARG A 49 11.09 -23.21 8.42
N VAL A 50 10.13 -22.78 9.24
CA VAL A 50 9.41 -23.67 10.17
C VAL A 50 8.60 -24.73 9.42
N LEU A 51 7.91 -24.34 8.34
CA LEU A 51 7.14 -25.29 7.52
C LEU A 51 8.03 -26.29 6.76
N ASP A 52 9.28 -25.92 6.47
CA ASP A 52 10.30 -26.82 5.91
C ASP A 52 10.95 -27.75 6.97
N GLY A 53 10.49 -27.69 8.23
CA GLY A 53 10.99 -28.53 9.33
C GLY A 53 12.11 -27.91 10.16
N GLY A 54 12.42 -26.63 9.97
CA GLY A 54 13.33 -25.86 10.81
C GLY A 54 12.68 -25.34 12.09
N THR A 55 13.45 -24.59 12.89
CA THR A 55 12.96 -23.87 14.08
C THR A 55 13.12 -22.36 13.89
N SER A 56 12.34 -21.57 14.63
CA SER A 56 12.35 -20.11 14.50
C SER A 56 12.46 -19.41 15.86
N PRO A 57 13.52 -18.63 16.10
CA PRO A 57 13.63 -17.84 17.33
C PRO A 57 12.63 -16.68 17.38
N LEU A 58 12.10 -16.19 16.24
CA LEU A 58 11.07 -15.14 16.23
C LEU A 58 9.66 -15.66 16.43
N LEU A 59 9.37 -16.92 16.05
CA LEU A 59 8.03 -17.51 16.15
C LEU A 59 7.86 -18.37 17.41
N ALA A 60 8.90 -19.06 17.90
CA ALA A 60 8.80 -19.93 19.06
C ALA A 60 8.25 -19.24 20.33
N PRO A 61 8.69 -18.03 20.72
CA PRO A 61 8.13 -17.35 21.88
C PRO A 61 6.65 -16.99 21.71
N GLU A 62 6.26 -16.58 20.50
CA GLU A 62 4.88 -16.20 20.18
C GLU A 62 3.96 -17.42 20.12
N ALA A 63 4.42 -18.54 19.56
CA ALA A 63 3.69 -19.80 19.52
C ALA A 63 3.45 -20.32 20.95
N SER A 64 4.51 -20.32 21.78
CA SER A 64 4.43 -20.69 23.20
C SER A 64 3.46 -19.81 23.98
N ALA A 65 3.56 -18.48 23.82
CA ALA A 65 2.64 -17.53 24.49
C ALA A 65 1.17 -17.70 24.08
N ARG A 66 0.92 -18.20 22.86
CA ARG A 66 -0.43 -18.45 22.34
C ARG A 66 -0.92 -19.88 22.59
N GLY A 67 -0.08 -20.77 23.09
CA GLY A 67 -0.42 -22.18 23.30
C GLY A 67 -0.71 -22.94 22.00
N ILE A 68 -0.06 -22.55 20.89
CA ILE A 68 -0.19 -23.22 19.58
C ILE A 68 1.16 -23.76 19.11
N SER A 69 1.13 -24.65 18.12
CA SER A 69 2.37 -25.14 17.52
C SER A 69 3.06 -24.04 16.69
N GLU A 70 4.40 -24.11 16.58
CA GLU A 70 5.15 -23.21 15.68
C GLU A 70 4.67 -23.34 14.23
N ALA A 71 4.28 -24.54 13.79
CA ALA A 71 3.75 -24.78 12.45
C ALA A 71 2.39 -24.08 12.21
N ASP A 72 1.51 -24.07 13.20
CA ASP A 72 0.21 -23.37 13.08
C ASP A 72 0.40 -21.85 13.09
N LEU A 73 1.32 -21.35 13.92
CA LEU A 73 1.69 -19.94 13.89
C LEU A 73 2.31 -19.57 12.53
N ALA A 74 3.21 -20.39 12.00
CA ALA A 74 3.85 -20.16 10.71
C ALA A 74 2.82 -20.06 9.57
N LYS A 75 1.82 -20.95 9.52
CA LYS A 75 0.70 -20.85 8.57
C LYS A 75 -0.03 -19.52 8.70
N ALA A 76 -0.41 -19.13 9.91
CA ALA A 76 -1.12 -17.87 10.15
C ALA A 76 -0.29 -16.63 9.75
N VAL A 77 1.03 -16.65 9.94
CA VAL A 77 1.92 -15.58 9.47
C VAL A 77 1.93 -15.50 7.95
N LEU A 78 2.02 -16.64 7.25
CA LEU A 78 2.02 -16.67 5.79
C LEU A 78 0.67 -16.26 5.20
N ASP A 79 -0.44 -16.71 5.79
CA ASP A 79 -1.79 -16.30 5.39
C ASP A 79 -1.94 -14.78 5.51
N LYS A 80 -1.47 -14.20 6.62
CA LYS A 80 -1.45 -12.75 6.80
C LYS A 80 -0.58 -12.05 5.76
N ALA A 81 0.61 -12.59 5.48
CA ALA A 81 1.52 -12.01 4.48
C ALA A 81 0.91 -12.05 3.07
N GLN A 82 0.18 -13.13 2.73
CA GLN A 82 -0.54 -13.26 1.47
C GLN A 82 -1.63 -12.19 1.35
N VAL A 83 -2.48 -12.04 2.36
CA VAL A 83 -3.53 -11.00 2.39
C VAL A 83 -2.92 -9.60 2.26
N GLN A 84 -1.81 -9.32 2.96
CA GLN A 84 -1.10 -8.04 2.82
C GLN A 84 -0.57 -7.83 1.40
N SER A 85 -0.02 -8.88 0.77
CA SER A 85 0.47 -8.80 -0.61
C SER A 85 -0.65 -8.48 -1.60
N GLU A 86 -1.81 -9.10 -1.45
CA GLU A 86 -3.00 -8.82 -2.28
C GLU A 86 -3.50 -7.39 -2.09
N GLN A 87 -3.54 -6.91 -0.85
CA GLN A 87 -3.91 -5.52 -0.55
C GLN A 87 -2.93 -4.52 -1.17
N LEU A 88 -1.62 -4.77 -1.09
CA LEU A 88 -0.60 -3.92 -1.72
C LEU A 88 -0.75 -3.89 -3.25
N ALA A 89 -1.04 -5.04 -3.86
CA ALA A 89 -1.28 -5.11 -5.29
C ALA A 89 -2.51 -4.27 -5.68
N GLN A 90 -3.58 -4.32 -4.90
CA GLN A 90 -4.78 -3.51 -5.15
C GLN A 90 -4.49 -2.00 -5.01
N VAL A 91 -3.73 -1.61 -3.97
CA VAL A 91 -3.31 -0.20 -3.77
C VAL A 91 -2.51 0.29 -4.98
N GLU A 92 -1.61 -0.52 -5.54
CA GLU A 92 -0.81 -0.15 -6.71
C GLU A 92 -1.66 -0.07 -7.99
N ILE A 93 -2.60 -0.99 -8.19
CA ILE A 93 -3.56 -0.95 -9.31
C ILE A 93 -4.35 0.36 -9.27
N ASP A 94 -4.87 0.71 -8.10
CA ASP A 94 -5.64 1.94 -7.90
C ASP A 94 -4.79 3.19 -8.16
N ARG A 95 -3.52 3.18 -7.69
CA ARG A 95 -2.56 4.26 -7.93
C ARG A 95 -2.32 4.49 -9.42
N GLN A 96 -2.01 3.43 -10.17
CA GLN A 96 -1.77 3.51 -11.60
C GLN A 96 -3.01 3.98 -12.37
N ARG A 97 -4.19 3.49 -12.00
CA ARG A 97 -5.45 3.92 -12.62
C ARG A 97 -5.70 5.43 -12.38
N ALA A 98 -5.55 5.89 -11.15
CA ALA A 98 -5.72 7.30 -10.82
C ALA A 98 -4.72 8.21 -11.56
N GLN A 99 -3.47 7.79 -11.69
CA GLN A 99 -2.46 8.52 -12.49
C GLN A 99 -2.86 8.62 -13.97
N ALA A 100 -3.37 7.53 -14.55
CA ALA A 100 -3.84 7.52 -15.94
C ALA A 100 -5.04 8.46 -16.13
N GLU A 101 -5.99 8.47 -15.20
CA GLU A 101 -7.16 9.36 -15.22
C GLU A 101 -6.75 10.84 -15.07
N LEU A 102 -5.83 11.17 -14.17
CA LEU A 102 -5.30 12.53 -14.02
C LEU A 102 -4.61 13.04 -15.30
N LYS A 103 -3.92 12.15 -16.03
CA LYS A 103 -3.22 12.52 -17.27
C LYS A 103 -4.19 13.01 -18.35
N ILE A 104 -5.39 12.45 -18.42
CA ILE A 104 -6.41 12.79 -19.42
C ILE A 104 -7.43 13.84 -18.93
N ALA A 105 -7.47 14.14 -17.62
CA ALA A 105 -8.39 15.11 -17.04
C ALA A 105 -8.21 16.51 -17.65
N ALA A 106 -9.19 16.97 -18.43
CA ALA A 106 -9.09 18.18 -19.24
C ALA A 106 -9.37 19.48 -18.48
N THR A 107 -9.94 19.40 -17.27
CA THR A 107 -10.37 20.56 -16.48
C THR A 107 -9.97 20.40 -15.01
N PRO A 108 -9.85 21.50 -14.25
CA PRO A 108 -9.58 21.43 -12.82
C PRO A 108 -10.66 20.64 -12.06
N ALA A 109 -11.93 20.80 -12.43
CA ALA A 109 -13.03 20.05 -11.83
C ALA A 109 -12.91 18.53 -12.08
N ALA A 110 -12.46 18.12 -13.27
CA ALA A 110 -12.20 16.71 -13.57
C ALA A 110 -11.01 16.17 -12.76
N VAL A 111 -9.97 16.99 -12.54
CA VAL A 111 -8.84 16.62 -11.68
C VAL A 111 -9.30 16.39 -10.24
N GLU A 112 -10.08 17.30 -9.66
CA GLU A 112 -10.60 17.14 -8.30
C GLU A 112 -11.59 15.97 -8.18
N ALA A 113 -12.38 15.69 -9.23
CA ALA A 113 -13.25 14.52 -9.26
C ALA A 113 -12.46 13.20 -9.22
N VAL A 114 -11.32 13.11 -9.93
CA VAL A 114 -10.42 11.95 -9.84
C VAL A 114 -9.89 11.82 -8.41
N LEU A 115 -9.35 12.89 -7.82
CA LEU A 115 -8.84 12.84 -6.44
C LEU A 115 -9.90 12.37 -5.44
N ALA A 116 -11.13 12.90 -5.55
CA ALA A 116 -12.25 12.51 -4.69
C ALA A 116 -12.68 11.04 -4.88
N ALA A 117 -12.68 10.52 -6.12
CA ALA A 117 -12.99 9.11 -6.41
C ALA A 117 -12.01 8.15 -5.70
N TYR A 118 -10.77 8.60 -5.51
CA TYR A 118 -9.76 7.88 -4.77
C TYR A 118 -9.64 8.32 -3.31
N GLY A 119 -10.58 9.10 -2.75
CA GLY A 119 -10.56 9.51 -1.35
C GLY A 119 -9.37 10.39 -0.96
N ILE A 120 -8.76 11.08 -1.93
CA ILE A 120 -7.70 12.07 -1.70
C ILE A 120 -8.38 13.42 -1.44
N GLN A 121 -8.19 13.97 -0.25
CA GLN A 121 -8.82 15.24 0.14
C GLN A 121 -8.20 16.42 -0.62
N PRO A 122 -8.98 17.50 -0.85
CA PRO A 122 -8.44 18.76 -1.37
C PRO A 122 -7.39 19.32 -0.39
N SER A 123 -6.36 19.96 -0.93
CA SER A 123 -5.41 20.74 -0.13
C SER A 123 -6.14 21.98 0.41
N GLU A 124 -6.19 22.13 1.74
CA GLU A 124 -6.65 23.35 2.43
C GLU A 124 -5.88 24.61 2.00
#